data_AF-A0A5N9G1E1-F1
#
_entry.id   AF-A0A5N9G1E1-F1
#
_cell.length_a   1.000
_cell.length_b   1.000
_cell.length_c   1.000
_cell.angle_alpha   90.00
_cell.angle_beta   90.00
_cell.angle_gamma   90.00
#
_symmetry.space_group_name_H-M   'P 1'
#
loop_
_entity.id
_entity.type
_entity.pdbx_description
1 polymer ?
#
loop_
_entity_poly.entity_id
_entity_poly.type
_entity_poly.pdbx_seq_one_letter_code
_entity_poly.pdbx_strand_id
1 'polypeptide(L)'
;MEWMWFSMASAFTFALVSVLDKLLISKHVDNAKVFIVTVGLAQIILGLIAIPMSTISGMTLNSLTIAIFSGISSGVYLVIMFQIMESQDVSRVVPVVSTYPVFVAILAFFILGEDVTIYSLACIFVTVFGAALVSLSPSEG
;
A
#
# COMPACT_ATOMS: atom_id res chain seq x y z
N MET A 1 21.66 3.73 7.73
CA MET A 1 21.80 4.47 6.45
C MET A 1 21.38 3.63 5.25
N GLU A 2 21.79 2.36 5.14
CA GLU A 2 21.32 1.44 4.08
C GLU A 2 19.80 1.37 3.91
N TRP A 3 19.06 1.25 5.02
CA TRP A 3 17.60 1.22 5.03
C TRP A 3 16.93 2.46 4.41
N MET A 4 17.60 3.62 4.45
CA MET A 4 17.08 4.85 3.85
C MET A 4 17.04 4.72 2.32
N TRP A 5 18.11 4.20 1.70
CA TRP A 5 18.16 3.96 0.26
C TRP A 5 17.11 2.95 -0.20
N PHE A 6 16.91 1.86 0.53
CA PHE A 6 15.85 0.89 0.23
C PHE A 6 14.46 1.50 0.34
N SER A 7 14.23 2.35 1.35
CA SER A 7 12.93 3.03 1.52
C SER A 7 12.64 4.01 0.38
N MET A 8 13.63 4.78 -0.06
CA MET A 8 13.51 5.70 -1.19
C MET A 8 13.28 4.94 -2.51
N ALA A 9 14.03 3.87 -2.75
CA ALA A 9 13.87 3.05 -3.95
C ALA A 9 12.48 2.38 -4.00
N SER A 10 11.99 1.89 -2.85
CA SER A 10 10.65 1.32 -2.73
C SER A 10 9.57 2.38 -3.02
N ALA A 11 9.68 3.57 -2.43
CA ALA A 11 8.73 4.67 -2.66
C ALA A 11 8.69 5.10 -4.13
N PHE A 12 9.87 5.24 -4.76
CA PHE A 12 9.97 5.57 -6.19
C PHE A 12 9.31 4.49 -7.07
N THR A 13 9.62 3.22 -6.79
CA THR A 13 9.05 2.09 -7.55
C THR A 13 7.54 2.03 -7.39
N PHE A 14 7.02 2.22 -6.17
CA PHE A 14 5.59 2.20 -5.90
C PHE A 14 4.86 3.36 -6.58
N ALA A 15 5.44 4.56 -6.60
CA ALA A 15 4.90 5.70 -7.32
C ALA A 15 4.85 5.44 -8.84
N LEU A 16 5.92 4.90 -9.41
CA LEU A 16 5.99 4.55 -10.83
C LEU A 16 4.94 3.50 -11.20
N VAL A 17 4.81 2.43 -10.40
CA VAL A 17 3.80 1.38 -10.59
C VAL A 17 2.40 1.97 -10.50
N SER A 18 2.11 2.82 -9.51
CA SER A 18 0.78 3.44 -9.36
C SER A 18 0.35 4.27 -10.58
N VAL A 19 1.31 4.97 -11.23
CA VAL A 19 1.05 5.72 -12.46
C VAL A 19 0.81 4.77 -13.64
N LEU A 20 1.59 3.70 -13.77
CA LEU A 20 1.39 2.68 -14.80
C LEU A 20 0.04 1.97 -14.65
N ASP A 21 -0.34 1.61 -13.42
CA ASP A 21 -1.62 0.97 -13.11
C ASP A 21 -2.79 1.84 -13.57
N LYS A 22 -2.76 3.15 -13.27
CA LYS A 22 -3.78 4.08 -13.77
C LYS A 22 -3.78 4.17 -15.29
N LEU A 23 -2.61 4.22 -15.92
CA LEU A 23 -2.50 4.28 -17.38
C LEU A 23 -3.12 3.03 -18.03
N LEU A 24 -2.88 1.85 -17.45
CA LEU A 24 -3.47 0.59 -17.92
C LEU A 24 -4.98 0.57 -17.72
N ILE A 25 -5.46 0.88 -16.51
CA ILE A 25 -6.89 0.94 -16.18
C ILE A 25 -7.63 1.94 -17.07
N SER A 26 -7.03 3.11 -17.35
CA SER A 26 -7.72 4.18 -18.08
C SER A 26 -7.64 4.08 -19.60
N LYS A 27 -6.58 3.47 -20.17
CA LYS A 27 -6.35 3.49 -21.63
C LYS A 27 -6.30 2.12 -22.31
N HIS A 28 -6.05 1.04 -21.57
CA HIS A 28 -5.79 -0.27 -22.17
C HIS A 28 -6.74 -1.37 -21.71
N VAL A 29 -7.51 -1.15 -20.64
CA VAL A 29 -8.42 -2.15 -20.08
C VAL A 29 -9.84 -1.59 -20.05
N ASP A 30 -10.74 -2.22 -20.79
CA ASP A 30 -12.16 -1.80 -20.85
C ASP A 30 -12.92 -1.99 -19.53
N ASN A 31 -12.38 -2.79 -18.60
CA ASN A 31 -13.04 -3.13 -17.33
C ASN A 31 -12.03 -3.32 -16.19
N ALA A 32 -12.07 -2.44 -15.18
CA ALA A 32 -11.15 -2.50 -14.03
C ALA A 32 -11.17 -3.85 -13.29
N LYS A 33 -12.28 -4.59 -13.33
CA LYS A 33 -12.35 -5.93 -12.71
C LYS A 33 -11.40 -6.93 -13.38
N VAL A 34 -11.20 -6.83 -14.69
CA VAL A 34 -10.27 -7.69 -15.44
C VAL A 34 -8.83 -7.36 -15.05
N PHE A 35 -8.52 -6.07 -14.86
CA PHE A 35 -7.23 -5.64 -14.36
C PHE A 35 -6.94 -6.20 -12.96
N ILE A 36 -7.90 -6.04 -12.02
CA ILE A 36 -7.78 -6.53 -10.65
C ILE A 36 -7.52 -8.05 -10.61
N VAL A 37 -8.25 -8.84 -11.41
CA VAL A 37 -8.06 -10.29 -11.48
C VAL A 37 -6.67 -10.64 -12.05
N THR A 38 -6.22 -9.93 -13.08
CA THR A 38 -4.90 -10.13 -13.69
C THR A 38 -3.78 -9.84 -12.68
N VAL A 39 -3.87 -8.74 -11.94
CA VAL A 39 -2.91 -8.39 -10.88
C VAL A 39 -2.94 -9.43 -9.75
N GLY A 40 -4.13 -9.88 -9.35
CA GLY A 40 -4.29 -10.94 -8.36
C GLY A 40 -3.62 -12.25 -8.77
N LEU A 41 -3.79 -12.66 -10.04
CA LEU A 41 -3.12 -13.84 -10.60
C LEU A 41 -1.60 -13.67 -10.64
N ALA A 42 -1.10 -12.50 -11.04
CA ALA A 42 0.33 -12.21 -11.02
C ALA A 42 0.92 -12.30 -9.61
N GLN A 43 0.22 -11.79 -8.59
CA GLN A 43 0.62 -11.89 -7.18
C GLN A 43 0.65 -13.34 -6.69
N ILE A 44 -0.30 -14.18 -7.10
CA ILE A 44 -0.30 -15.62 -6.77
C ILE A 44 0.92 -16.31 -7.39
N ILE A 45 1.22 -16.03 -8.66
CA ILE A 45 2.39 -16.59 -9.35
C ILE A 45 3.70 -16.15 -8.67
N LEU A 46 3.82 -14.87 -8.33
CA LEU A 46 4.96 -14.34 -7.59
C LEU A 46 5.10 -15.02 -6.21
N GLY A 47 3.98 -15.23 -5.51
CA GLY A 47 3.95 -15.98 -4.25
C GLY A 47 4.46 -17.40 -4.41
N LEU A 48 4.00 -18.14 -5.44
CA LEU A 48 4.47 -19.49 -5.75
C LEU A 48 5.98 -19.57 -6.03
N ILE A 49 6.52 -18.57 -6.73
CA ILE A 49 7.96 -18.47 -7.01
C ILE A 49 8.76 -18.11 -5.75
N ALA A 50 8.18 -17.32 -4.85
CA ALA A 50 8.84 -16.89 -3.61
C ALA A 50 8.89 -17.99 -2.53
N ILE A 51 7.91 -18.90 -2.48
CA ILE A 51 7.86 -20.01 -1.51
C ILE A 51 9.18 -20.81 -1.42
N PRO A 52 9.78 -21.32 -2.53
CA PRO A 52 11.02 -22.09 -2.46
C PRO A 52 12.24 -21.29 -2.02
N MET A 53 12.20 -19.96 -2.10
CA MET A 53 13.26 -19.07 -1.59
C MET A 53 13.10 -18.78 -0.09
N SER A 54 11.93 -19.06 0.48
CA SER A 54 11.65 -18.82 1.89
C SER A 54 12.18 -19.96 2.77
N THR A 55 12.85 -19.62 3.85
CA THR A 55 13.23 -20.59 4.89
C THR A 55 11.98 -20.95 5.70
N ILE A 56 11.31 -22.05 5.35
CA ILE A 56 10.09 -22.55 6.03
C ILE A 56 10.42 -23.22 7.39
N SER A 57 11.44 -22.75 8.09
CA SER A 57 11.84 -23.29 9.39
C SER A 57 11.17 -22.53 10.53
N GLY A 58 10.33 -23.22 11.32
CA GLY A 58 9.74 -22.65 12.55
C GLY A 58 8.36 -22.00 12.39
N MET A 59 7.58 -22.35 11.36
CA MET A 59 6.23 -21.81 11.19
C MET A 59 5.28 -22.34 12.27
N THR A 60 4.79 -21.44 13.14
CA THR A 60 3.75 -21.74 14.13
C THR A 60 2.35 -21.47 13.58
N LEU A 61 1.32 -22.10 14.14
CA LEU A 61 -0.08 -21.82 13.78
C LEU A 61 -0.46 -20.34 13.96
N ASN A 62 0.13 -19.67 14.97
CA ASN A 62 -0.07 -18.23 15.17
C ASN A 62 0.55 -17.40 14.05
N SER A 63 1.77 -17.72 13.62
CA SER A 63 2.41 -17.02 12.50
C SER A 63 1.62 -17.19 11.19
N LEU A 64 1.07 -18.40 10.96
CA LEU A 64 0.27 -18.68 9.76
C LEU A 64 -1.04 -17.89 9.75
N THR A 65 -1.75 -17.83 10.87
CA THR A 65 -3.01 -17.06 10.96
C THR A 65 -2.79 -15.57 10.77
N ILE A 66 -1.74 -15.00 11.37
CA ILE A 66 -1.34 -13.59 11.16
C ILE A 66 -0.98 -13.33 9.69
N ALA A 67 -0.22 -14.23 9.05
CA ALA A 67 0.16 -14.10 7.65
C ALA A 67 -1.06 -14.12 6.71
N ILE A 68 -2.00 -15.03 6.93
CA ILE A 68 -3.25 -15.10 6.14
C ILE A 68 -4.06 -13.81 6.32
N PHE A 69 -4.22 -13.33 7.56
CA PHE A 69 -4.97 -12.11 7.83
C PHE A 69 -4.32 -10.87 7.20
N SER A 70 -2.99 -10.78 7.25
CA SER A 70 -2.22 -9.72 6.58
C SER A 70 -2.38 -9.78 5.06
N GLY A 71 -2.34 -10.98 4.46
CA GLY A 71 -2.53 -11.18 3.02
C GLY A 71 -3.92 -10.76 2.56
N ILE A 72 -4.97 -11.17 3.29
CA ILE A 72 -6.35 -10.77 3.00
C ILE A 72 -6.50 -9.25 3.11
N SER A 73 -5.98 -8.64 4.18
CA SER A 73 -6.06 -7.19 4.38
C SER A 73 -5.38 -6.41 3.25
N SER A 74 -4.19 -6.84 2.84
CA SER A 74 -3.46 -6.22 1.72
C SER A 74 -4.19 -6.41 0.38
N GLY A 75 -4.76 -7.58 0.13
CA GLY A 75 -5.57 -7.85 -1.06
C GLY A 75 -6.82 -6.98 -1.14
N VAL A 76 -7.57 -6.86 -0.04
CA VAL A 76 -8.75 -5.99 0.05
C VAL A 76 -8.37 -4.53 -0.20
N TYR A 77 -7.26 -4.06 0.40
CA TYR A 77 -6.71 -2.73 0.15
C TYR A 77 -6.47 -2.47 -1.34
N LEU A 78 -5.77 -3.38 -2.03
CA LEU A 78 -5.46 -3.21 -3.46
C LEU A 78 -6.72 -3.21 -4.32
N VAL A 79 -7.70 -4.08 -4.04
CA VAL A 79 -8.96 -4.12 -4.78
C VAL A 79 -9.70 -2.78 -4.67
N ILE A 80 -9.82 -2.24 -3.45
CA ILE A 80 -10.46 -0.93 -3.21
C ILE A 80 -9.67 0.18 -3.91
N MET A 81 -8.34 0.17 -3.81
CA MET A 81 -7.47 1.16 -4.43
C MET A 81 -7.64 1.18 -5.96
N PHE A 82 -7.61 0.02 -6.62
CA PHE A 82 -7.80 -0.07 -8.07
C PHE A 82 -9.20 0.38 -8.51
N GLN A 83 -10.25 0.05 -7.74
CA GLN A 83 -11.61 0.53 -8.01
C GLN A 83 -11.71 2.05 -7.93
N ILE A 84 -11.07 2.68 -6.94
CA ILE A 84 -11.08 4.14 -6.81
C ILE A 84 -10.26 4.77 -7.95
N MET A 85 -9.10 4.20 -8.30
CA MET A 85 -8.26 4.67 -9.39
C MET A 85 -8.92 4.56 -10.77
N GLU A 86 -9.97 3.77 -10.95
CA GLU A 86 -10.79 3.82 -12.17
C GLU A 86 -11.44 5.20 -12.34
N SER A 87 -12.02 5.73 -11.27
CA SER A 87 -12.82 6.97 -11.29
C SER A 87 -12.05 8.25 -10.92
N GLN A 88 -10.93 8.13 -10.19
CA GLN A 88 -10.16 9.27 -9.67
C GLN A 88 -8.70 9.24 -10.15
N ASP A 89 -8.07 10.41 -10.20
CA ASP A 89 -6.65 10.53 -10.55
C ASP A 89 -5.73 9.98 -9.45
N VAL A 90 -4.58 9.42 -9.86
CA VAL A 90 -3.55 8.90 -8.93
C VAL A 90 -3.09 10.00 -7.97
N SER A 91 -3.00 11.23 -8.46
CA SER A 91 -2.63 12.41 -7.66
C SER A 91 -3.61 12.71 -6.52
N ARG A 92 -4.86 12.21 -6.58
CA ARG A 92 -5.84 12.32 -5.49
C ARG A 92 -5.87 11.09 -4.61
N VAL A 93 -5.72 9.90 -5.19
CA VAL A 93 -5.81 8.63 -4.46
C VAL A 93 -4.57 8.37 -3.60
N VAL A 94 -3.37 8.58 -4.14
CA VAL A 94 -2.11 8.26 -3.45
C VAL A 94 -1.90 9.10 -2.17
N PRO A 95 -2.23 10.41 -2.13
CA PRO A 95 -2.16 11.16 -0.88
C PRO A 95 -3.10 10.63 0.19
N VAL A 96 -4.33 10.24 -0.17
CA VAL A 96 -5.28 9.65 0.80
C VAL A 96 -4.72 8.35 1.37
N VAL A 97 -4.12 7.49 0.55
CA VAL A 97 -3.43 6.29 1.04
C VAL A 97 -2.25 6.65 1.95
N SER A 98 -1.55 7.74 1.66
CA SER A 98 -0.39 8.21 2.43
C SER A 98 -0.73 8.68 3.85
N THR A 99 -2.02 8.74 4.24
CA THR A 99 -2.44 9.00 5.62
C THR A 99 -2.38 7.75 6.50
N TYR A 100 -1.96 6.59 5.97
CA TYR A 100 -1.81 5.34 6.71
C TYR A 100 -0.96 5.43 8.00
N PRO A 101 0.06 6.32 8.14
CA PRO A 101 0.86 6.41 9.37
C PRO A 101 0.04 6.74 10.62
N VAL A 102 -1.11 7.41 10.49
CA VAL A 102 -2.03 7.66 11.61
C VAL A 102 -2.55 6.34 12.18
N PHE A 103 -3.03 5.46 11.31
CA PHE A 103 -3.55 4.17 11.71
C PHE A 103 -2.43 3.26 12.23
N VAL A 104 -1.25 3.30 11.60
CA VAL A 104 -0.09 2.54 12.07
C VAL A 104 0.33 2.96 13.47
N ALA A 105 0.36 4.25 13.79
CA ALA A 105 0.71 4.71 15.13
C ALA A 105 -0.30 4.25 16.20
N ILE A 106 -1.60 4.29 15.89
CA ILE A 106 -2.65 3.78 16.77
C ILE A 106 -2.48 2.27 17.00
N LEU A 107 -2.26 1.51 15.92
CA LEU A 107 -2.05 0.06 16.02
C LEU A 107 -0.75 -0.29 16.76
N ALA A 108 0.33 0.45 16.55
CA ALA A 108 1.60 0.25 17.25
C ALA A 108 1.44 0.46 18.77
N PHE A 109 0.72 1.52 19.17
CA PHE A 109 0.44 1.78 20.58
C PHE A 109 -0.43 0.69 21.23
N PHE A 110 -1.54 0.30 20.60
CA PHE A 110 -2.50 -0.64 21.20
C PHE A 110 -2.11 -2.11 21.06
N ILE A 111 -1.53 -2.52 19.93
CA ILE A 111 -1.25 -3.93 19.62
C ILE A 111 0.18 -4.30 19.98
N LEU A 112 1.16 -3.47 19.62
CA LEU A 112 2.58 -3.75 19.90
C LEU A 112 3.01 -3.24 21.28
N GLY A 113 2.27 -2.30 21.87
CA GLY A 113 2.63 -1.67 23.15
C GLY A 113 3.83 -0.73 23.03
N GLU A 114 4.08 -0.20 21.82
CA GLU A 114 5.18 0.73 21.57
C GLU A 114 4.83 2.16 21.99
N ASP A 115 5.78 2.84 22.64
CA ASP A 115 5.63 4.26 23.00
C ASP A 115 5.79 5.15 21.77
N VAL A 116 4.67 5.72 21.32
CA VAL A 116 4.67 6.71 20.24
C VAL A 116 5.16 8.05 20.77
N THR A 117 6.39 8.41 20.42
CA THR A 117 6.99 9.69 20.83
C THR A 117 6.26 10.89 20.23
N ILE A 118 6.33 12.04 20.92
CA ILE A 118 5.75 13.31 20.45
C ILE A 118 6.33 13.74 19.08
N TYR A 119 7.60 13.42 18.81
CA TYR A 119 8.26 13.70 17.53
C TYR A 119 7.66 12.85 16.40
N SER A 120 7.37 11.57 16.66
CA SER A 120 6.68 10.71 15.69
C SER A 120 5.30 11.26 15.33
N LEU A 121 4.52 11.68 16.34
CA LEU A 121 3.21 12.31 16.12
C LEU A 121 3.31 13.59 15.30
N ALA A 122 4.30 14.44 15.55
CA ALA A 122 4.52 15.65 14.77
C ALA A 122 4.83 15.33 13.30
N CYS A 123 5.69 14.35 13.03
CA CYS A 123 5.99 13.90 11.67
C CYS A 123 4.74 13.36 10.95
N ILE A 124 3.96 12.51 11.63
CA ILE A 124 2.70 11.98 11.10
C ILE A 124 1.74 13.12 10.76
N PHE A 125 1.60 14.10 11.64
CA PHE A 125 0.74 15.26 11.41
C PHE A 125 1.15 16.05 10.16
N VAL A 126 2.46 16.31 9.99
CA VAL A 126 2.99 17.00 8.80
C VAL A 126 2.73 16.19 7.53
N THR A 127 2.95 14.87 7.56
CA THR A 127 2.69 13.99 6.40
C THR A 127 1.21 13.99 6.00
N VAL A 128 0.31 13.85 6.97
CA VAL A 128 -1.14 13.81 6.73
C VAL A 128 -1.66 15.16 6.25
N PHE A 129 -1.17 16.25 6.85
CA PHE A 129 -1.53 17.60 6.44
C PHE A 129 -1.09 17.88 5.00
N GLY A 130 0.14 17.52 4.64
CA GLY A 130 0.63 17.62 3.26
C GLY A 130 -0.19 16.78 2.29
N ALA A 131 -0.50 15.54 2.66
CA ALA A 131 -1.34 14.66 1.85
C ALA A 131 -2.75 15.23 1.63
N ALA A 132 -3.37 15.81 2.66
CA ALA A 132 -4.67 16.43 2.57
C ALA A 132 -4.65 17.64 1.62
N LEU A 133 -3.63 18.49 1.70
CA LEU A 133 -3.49 19.64 0.80
C LEU A 133 -3.40 19.23 -0.68
N VAL A 134 -2.63 18.17 -0.98
CA VAL A 134 -2.51 17.66 -2.35
C VAL A 134 -3.83 17.05 -2.82
N SER A 135 -4.51 16.26 -1.98
CA SER A 135 -5.79 15.62 -2.34
C SER A 135 -6.91 16.63 -2.60
N LEU A 136 -6.93 17.72 -1.82
CA LEU A 136 -7.94 18.79 -1.92
C LEU A 136 -7.66 19.79 -3.04
N SER A 137 -6.46 19.78 -3.62
CA SER A 137 -6.14 20.67 -4.73
C SER A 137 -7.03 20.38 -5.95
N PRO A 138 -7.55 21.43 -6.63
CA PRO A 138 -8.30 21.24 -7.87
C PRO A 138 -7.46 20.45 -8.87
N SER A 139 -8.03 19.39 -9.44
CA SER A 139 -7.43 18.73 -10.60
C SER A 139 -7.62 19.70 -11.75
N GLU A 140 -6.56 20.42 -12.13
CA GLU A 140 -6.54 21.16 -13.38
C GLU A 140 -6.62 20.11 -14.50
N GLY A 141 -7.78 20.06 -15.17
CA GLY A 141 -8.08 19.14 -16.26
C GLY A 141 -7.35 19.47 -17.55
#